data_AF-A0A8J3F3V0-F1
#
_entry.id   AF-A0A8J3F3V0-F1
#
_cell.length_a   1.000
_cell.length_b   1.000
_cell.length_c   1.000
_cell.angle_alpha   90.00
_cell.angle_beta   90.00
_cell.angle_gamma   90.00
#
_symmetry.space_group_name_H-M   'P 1'
#
loop_
_entity.id
_entity.type
_entity.pdbx_description
1 polymer ?
#
loop_
_entity_poly.entity_id
_entity_poly.type
_entity_poly.pdbx_seq_one_letter_code
_entity_poly.pdbx_strand_id
1 'polypeptide(L)'
;MFHNIMRETFSRNLSAKSAAASGKRDADRANQDPRLLRRLLRAKDRMDAASHEAWPVARLAEVSDVSADHFAHAFKQAFGIPPHRYLLTRRIERATALLRDTKLSITDIAFQTGWESLGTFGRTFRDITGESPSANRARAKAAMQGLAEVPGCIVAASHRPDLTIAVSEKRRQTAAGIKKPSSKKEVP
;
A
#
# COMPACT_ATOMS: atom_id res chain seq x y z
N MET A 1 0.84 3.65 7.83
CA MET A 1 0.13 4.88 7.42
C MET A 1 -0.37 4.84 5.97
N PHE A 2 0.43 4.45 4.97
CA PHE A 2 -0.04 4.40 3.55
C PHE A 2 -1.15 3.38 3.25
N HIS A 3 -1.19 2.24 3.95
CA HIS A 3 -2.27 1.23 3.79
C HIS A 3 -3.67 1.75 4.18
N ASN A 4 -3.78 2.80 5.02
CA ASN A 4 -5.07 3.38 5.43
C ASN A 4 -5.58 4.45 4.45
N ILE A 5 -4.68 5.19 3.79
CA ILE A 5 -5.06 6.20 2.79
C ILE A 5 -5.71 5.54 1.55
N MET A 6 -5.40 4.26 1.29
CA MET A 6 -5.95 3.48 0.18
C MET A 6 -7.40 3.03 0.36
N ARG A 7 -7.94 3.03 1.59
CA ARG A 7 -9.36 2.69 1.83
C ARG A 7 -10.30 3.86 1.58
N GLU A 8 -9.88 5.09 1.87
CA GLU A 8 -10.78 6.26 1.88
C GLU A 8 -10.98 6.88 0.49
N THR A 9 -9.96 6.89 -0.37
CA THR A 9 -10.10 7.38 -1.77
C THR A 9 -10.92 6.43 -2.65
N PHE A 10 -11.05 5.17 -2.25
CA PHE A 10 -11.71 4.12 -3.04
C PHE A 10 -13.25 4.23 -3.05
N SER A 11 -13.84 4.91 -2.08
CA SER A 11 -15.31 4.94 -1.93
C SER A 11 -16.03 5.88 -2.92
N ARG A 12 -15.30 6.72 -3.68
CA ARG A 12 -15.93 7.70 -4.59
C ARG A 12 -16.18 7.22 -6.03
N ASN A 13 -15.64 6.07 -6.45
CA ASN A 13 -15.75 5.59 -7.84
C ASN A 13 -16.42 4.21 -7.99
N LEU A 14 -17.36 3.86 -7.09
CA LEU A 14 -18.15 2.63 -7.19
C LEU A 14 -19.65 2.93 -7.32
N SER A 15 -20.03 3.48 -8.48
CA SER A 15 -21.41 3.37 -8.95
C SER A 15 -21.58 2.00 -9.61
N ALA A 16 -22.14 1.05 -8.87
CA ALA A 16 -22.90 -0.11 -9.36
C ALA A 16 -23.51 -0.87 -8.18
N LYS A 17 -24.68 -0.41 -7.71
CA LYS A 17 -25.56 -1.16 -6.79
C LYS A 17 -26.20 -2.32 -7.58
N SER A 18 -25.75 -3.57 -7.34
CA SER A 18 -26.57 -4.81 -7.52
C SER A 18 -25.81 -6.11 -7.15
N ALA A 19 -24.47 -6.18 -7.21
CA ALA A 19 -23.73 -7.45 -7.02
C ALA A 19 -23.28 -7.81 -5.58
N ALA A 20 -23.84 -7.16 -4.56
CA ALA A 20 -23.28 -7.18 -3.19
C ALA A 20 -23.57 -8.47 -2.38
N ALA A 21 -24.64 -9.21 -2.69
CA ALA A 21 -25.06 -10.37 -1.89
C ALA A 21 -24.37 -11.69 -2.28
N SER A 22 -24.05 -11.90 -3.57
CA SER A 22 -23.29 -13.09 -4.00
C SER A 22 -21.82 -12.98 -3.60
N GLY A 23 -21.23 -11.78 -3.74
CA GLY A 23 -19.81 -11.58 -3.48
C GLY A 23 -19.39 -11.86 -2.04
N LYS A 24 -20.23 -11.55 -1.05
CA LYS A 24 -19.88 -11.73 0.37
C LYS A 24 -19.72 -13.20 0.78
N ARG A 25 -20.46 -14.13 0.17
CA ARG A 25 -20.37 -15.58 0.47
C ARG A 25 -19.13 -16.22 -0.15
N ASP A 26 -18.76 -15.79 -1.35
CA ASP A 26 -17.55 -16.28 -2.02
C ASP A 26 -16.27 -15.68 -1.41
N ALA A 27 -16.32 -14.44 -0.90
CA ALA A 27 -15.27 -13.82 -0.09
C ALA A 27 -14.90 -14.66 1.12
N ASP A 28 -15.92 -15.05 1.88
CA ASP A 28 -15.75 -15.87 3.07
C ASP A 28 -15.16 -17.24 2.71
N ARG A 29 -15.62 -17.84 1.60
CA ARG A 29 -15.13 -19.14 1.12
C ARG A 29 -13.65 -19.13 0.69
N ALA A 30 -13.21 -18.10 -0.04
CA ALA A 30 -11.80 -17.97 -0.42
C ALA A 30 -10.90 -17.72 0.80
N ASN A 31 -11.41 -17.01 1.81
CA ASN A 31 -10.72 -16.80 3.08
C ASN A 31 -10.72 -18.07 3.97
N GLN A 32 -11.70 -18.96 3.78
CA GLN A 32 -11.81 -20.25 4.46
C GLN A 32 -10.88 -21.33 3.93
N ASP A 33 -10.27 -21.18 2.74
CA ASP A 33 -9.22 -22.08 2.23
C ASP A 33 -7.82 -21.43 2.33
N PRO A 34 -7.03 -21.78 3.37
CA PRO A 34 -5.69 -21.23 3.56
C PRO A 34 -4.71 -21.57 2.42
N ARG A 35 -4.94 -22.67 1.68
CA ARG A 35 -4.06 -23.07 0.58
C ARG A 35 -4.27 -22.17 -0.63
N LEU A 36 -5.52 -21.88 -0.96
CA LEU A 36 -5.87 -20.92 -2.01
C LEU A 36 -5.34 -19.52 -1.66
N LEU A 37 -5.57 -19.05 -0.43
CA LEU A 37 -5.09 -17.73 -0.01
C LEU A 37 -3.57 -17.60 -0.12
N ARG A 38 -2.80 -18.63 0.27
CA ARG A 38 -1.33 -18.65 0.11
C ARG A 38 -0.90 -18.52 -1.36
N ARG A 39 -1.59 -19.19 -2.27
CA ARG A 39 -1.34 -19.12 -3.72
C ARG A 39 -1.63 -17.71 -4.26
N LEU A 40 -2.76 -17.12 -3.86
CA LEU A 40 -3.12 -15.74 -4.22
C LEU A 40 -2.13 -14.71 -3.68
N LEU A 41 -1.66 -14.88 -2.43
CA LEU A 41 -0.62 -14.04 -1.84
C LEU A 41 0.68 -14.12 -2.64
N ARG A 42 1.09 -15.30 -3.09
CA ARG A 42 2.26 -15.46 -3.94
C ARG A 42 2.15 -14.65 -5.24
N ALA A 43 1.00 -14.68 -5.90
CA ALA A 43 0.76 -13.87 -7.10
C ALA A 43 0.80 -12.36 -6.78
N LYS A 44 0.17 -11.94 -5.69
CA LYS A 44 0.23 -10.55 -5.21
C LYS A 44 1.66 -10.10 -4.93
N ASP A 45 2.47 -10.93 -4.28
CA ASP A 45 3.86 -10.61 -3.95
C ASP A 45 4.72 -10.44 -5.22
N ARG A 46 4.47 -11.25 -6.26
CA ARG A 46 5.12 -11.07 -7.57
C ARG A 46 4.75 -9.75 -8.22
N MET A 47 3.46 -9.37 -8.18
CA MET A 47 3.01 -8.06 -8.67
C MET A 47 3.65 -6.91 -7.89
N ASP A 48 3.78 -7.05 -6.57
CA ASP A 48 4.35 -6.03 -5.69
C ASP A 48 5.85 -5.83 -5.93
N ALA A 49 6.58 -6.92 -6.15
CA ALA A 49 8.01 -6.90 -6.41
C ALA A 49 8.34 -6.26 -7.78
N ALA A 50 7.51 -6.52 -8.80
CA ALA A 50 7.77 -6.11 -10.17
C ALA A 50 6.54 -5.49 -10.85
N SER A 51 5.95 -4.45 -10.24
CA SER A 51 4.70 -3.83 -10.72
C SER A 51 4.80 -3.18 -12.10
N HIS A 52 6.01 -2.86 -12.56
CA HIS A 52 6.29 -2.29 -13.88
C HIS A 52 6.14 -3.30 -15.03
N GLU A 53 6.23 -4.60 -14.74
CA GLU A 53 6.04 -5.65 -15.73
C GLU A 53 4.57 -5.82 -16.13
N ALA A 54 4.35 -6.52 -17.25
CA ALA A 54 3.04 -6.99 -17.66
C ALA A 54 2.61 -8.21 -16.81
N TRP A 55 1.46 -8.08 -16.14
CA TRP A 55 0.85 -9.14 -15.33
C TRP A 55 -0.56 -9.45 -15.85
N PRO A 56 -0.69 -10.10 -17.03
CA PRO A 56 -1.98 -10.56 -17.50
C PRO A 56 -2.56 -11.59 -16.52
N VAL A 57 -3.89 -11.67 -16.46
CA VAL A 57 -4.60 -12.56 -15.53
C VAL A 57 -4.16 -14.02 -15.70
N ALA A 58 -3.91 -14.46 -16.94
CA ALA A 58 -3.40 -15.81 -17.22
C ALA A 58 -2.07 -16.11 -16.49
N ARG A 59 -1.09 -15.20 -16.58
CA ARG A 59 0.20 -15.33 -15.88
C ARG A 59 0.04 -15.41 -14.36
N LEU A 60 -0.90 -14.64 -13.80
CA LEU A 60 -1.16 -14.64 -12.36
C LEU A 60 -1.88 -15.92 -11.89
N ALA A 61 -2.75 -16.46 -12.75
CA ALA A 61 -3.46 -17.71 -12.52
C ALA A 61 -2.50 -18.90 -12.51
N GLU A 62 -1.53 -18.94 -13.43
CA GLU A 62 -0.44 -19.92 -13.44
C GLU A 62 0.40 -19.87 -12.16
N VAL A 63 0.78 -18.67 -11.69
CA VAL A 63 1.52 -18.50 -10.41
C VAL A 63 0.72 -19.06 -9.22
N SER A 64 -0.61 -19.01 -9.32
CA SER A 64 -1.54 -19.41 -8.28
C SER A 64 -2.07 -20.84 -8.44
N ASP A 65 -1.71 -21.56 -9.50
CA ASP A 65 -2.18 -22.92 -9.80
C ASP A 65 -3.73 -23.02 -9.81
N VAL A 66 -4.38 -22.08 -10.52
CA VAL A 66 -5.84 -22.01 -10.73
C VAL A 66 -6.16 -21.52 -12.15
N SER A 67 -7.41 -21.66 -12.59
CA SER A 67 -7.85 -21.07 -13.86
C SER A 67 -7.91 -19.53 -13.79
N ALA A 68 -7.82 -18.86 -14.95
CA ALA A 68 -7.83 -17.40 -15.04
C ALA A 68 -9.10 -16.77 -14.44
N ASP A 69 -10.26 -17.33 -14.73
CA ASP A 69 -11.54 -16.86 -14.20
C ASP A 69 -11.59 -17.04 -12.68
N HIS A 70 -11.21 -18.24 -12.20
CA HIS A 70 -11.19 -18.52 -10.77
C HIS A 70 -10.21 -17.60 -10.03
N PHE A 71 -9.04 -17.32 -10.61
CA PHE A 71 -8.09 -16.37 -10.06
C PHE A 71 -8.69 -14.96 -9.93
N ALA A 72 -9.28 -14.42 -11.00
CA ALA A 72 -9.80 -13.05 -10.99
C ALA A 72 -10.91 -12.87 -9.93
N HIS A 73 -11.79 -13.86 -9.82
CA HIS A 73 -12.82 -13.91 -8.79
C HIS A 73 -12.21 -14.05 -7.39
N ALA A 74 -11.41 -15.09 -7.14
CA ALA A 74 -10.84 -15.39 -5.83
C ALA A 74 -9.91 -14.27 -5.33
N PHE A 75 -9.15 -13.62 -6.21
CA PHE A 75 -8.30 -12.47 -5.87
C PHE A 75 -9.15 -11.27 -5.41
N LYS A 76 -10.20 -10.92 -6.17
CA LYS A 76 -11.11 -9.84 -5.79
C LYS A 76 -11.79 -10.14 -4.45
N GLN A 77 -12.13 -11.40 -4.23
CA GLN A 77 -12.74 -11.87 -2.99
C GLN A 77 -11.79 -11.76 -1.79
N ALA A 78 -10.54 -12.19 -1.95
CA ALA A 78 -9.54 -12.16 -0.90
C ALA A 78 -9.04 -10.73 -0.57
N PHE A 79 -8.89 -9.87 -1.58
CA PHE A 79 -8.24 -8.55 -1.42
C PHE A 79 -9.18 -7.35 -1.61
N GLY A 80 -10.46 -7.60 -1.90
CA GLY A 80 -11.49 -6.57 -2.09
C GLY A 80 -11.45 -5.83 -3.42
N ILE A 81 -10.38 -5.99 -4.22
CA ILE A 81 -10.22 -5.30 -5.50
C ILE A 81 -9.76 -6.25 -6.62
N PRO A 82 -10.21 -6.05 -7.88
CA PRO A 82 -9.78 -6.88 -9.01
C PRO A 82 -8.26 -6.79 -9.27
N PRO A 83 -7.62 -7.86 -9.80
CA PRO A 83 -6.17 -7.89 -10.03
C PRO A 83 -5.64 -6.74 -10.89
N HIS A 84 -6.33 -6.43 -11.99
CA HIS A 84 -5.91 -5.32 -12.87
C HIS A 84 -5.91 -3.98 -12.12
N ARG A 85 -6.95 -3.70 -11.34
CA ARG A 85 -7.06 -2.46 -10.56
C ARG A 85 -6.00 -2.41 -9.47
N TYR A 86 -5.70 -3.54 -8.82
CA TYR A 86 -4.59 -3.66 -7.87
C TYR A 86 -3.26 -3.27 -8.52
N LEU A 87 -2.96 -3.80 -9.71
CA LEU A 87 -1.71 -3.49 -10.42
C LEU A 87 -1.56 -2.00 -10.73
N LEU A 88 -2.60 -1.37 -11.29
CA LEU A 88 -2.56 0.07 -11.61
C LEU A 88 -2.28 0.91 -10.37
N THR A 89 -2.92 0.56 -9.25
CA THR A 89 -2.66 1.18 -7.96
C THR A 89 -1.19 1.05 -7.54
N ARG A 90 -0.60 -0.16 -7.60
CA ARG A 90 0.81 -0.35 -7.25
C ARG A 90 1.76 0.40 -8.18
N ARG A 91 1.41 0.56 -9.45
CA ARG A 91 2.17 1.39 -10.41
C ARG A 91 2.14 2.87 -10.02
N ILE A 92 0.98 3.39 -9.64
CA ILE A 92 0.84 4.78 -9.18
C ILE A 92 1.60 5.01 -7.87
N GLU A 93 1.51 4.10 -6.90
CA GLU A 93 2.29 4.20 -5.66
C GLU A 93 3.80 4.29 -5.92
N ARG A 94 4.31 3.45 -6.84
CA ARG A 94 5.71 3.51 -7.27
C ARG A 94 6.03 4.83 -7.96
N ALA A 95 5.14 5.33 -8.81
CA ALA A 95 5.32 6.62 -9.48
C ALA A 95 5.37 7.78 -8.48
N THR A 96 4.49 7.79 -7.47
CA THR A 96 4.50 8.79 -6.39
C THR A 96 5.83 8.78 -5.63
N ALA A 97 6.37 7.60 -5.32
CA ALA A 97 7.69 7.49 -4.70
C ALA A 97 8.78 8.10 -5.60
N LEU A 98 8.82 7.75 -6.88
CA LEU A 98 9.80 8.30 -7.83
C LEU A 98 9.65 9.82 -8.03
N LEU A 99 8.42 10.35 -8.03
CA LEU A 99 8.15 11.79 -8.14
C LEU A 99 8.69 12.58 -6.94
N ARG A 100 8.66 11.98 -5.74
CA ARG A 100 9.19 12.56 -4.50
C ARG A 100 10.70 12.43 -4.41
N ASP A 101 11.24 11.26 -4.72
CA ASP A 101 12.61 10.87 -4.36
C ASP A 101 13.62 11.14 -5.49
N THR A 102 13.18 11.45 -6.71
CA THR A 102 14.05 11.60 -7.88
C THR A 102 13.78 12.89 -8.68
N LYS A 103 14.71 13.23 -9.59
CA LYS A 103 14.57 14.34 -10.54
C LYS A 103 14.16 13.90 -11.96
N LEU A 104 13.78 12.62 -12.15
CA LEU A 104 13.40 12.07 -13.44
C LEU A 104 12.27 12.87 -14.11
N SER A 105 12.17 12.85 -15.44
CA SER A 105 11.02 13.47 -16.10
C SER A 105 9.73 12.68 -15.79
N ILE A 106 8.57 13.34 -15.90
CA ILE A 106 7.28 12.66 -15.69
C ILE A 106 7.09 11.54 -16.73
N THR A 107 7.58 11.77 -17.95
CA THR A 107 7.60 10.80 -19.04
C THR A 107 8.43 9.57 -18.69
N ASP A 108 9.65 9.74 -18.18
CA ASP A 108 10.50 8.60 -17.78
C ASP A 108 9.85 7.80 -16.65
N ILE A 109 9.26 8.49 -15.68
CA ILE A 109 8.56 7.82 -14.56
C ILE A 109 7.37 7.01 -15.07
N ALA A 110 6.60 7.52 -16.03
CA ALA A 110 5.48 6.78 -16.62
C ALA A 110 5.96 5.46 -17.24
N PHE A 111 7.00 5.51 -18.08
CA PHE A 111 7.53 4.30 -18.72
C PHE A 111 8.22 3.36 -17.73
N GLN A 112 9.01 3.87 -16.78
CA GLN A 112 9.66 3.05 -15.74
C GLN A 112 8.67 2.37 -14.79
N THR A 113 7.44 2.88 -14.68
CA THR A 113 6.37 2.27 -13.87
C THR A 113 5.43 1.40 -14.71
N GLY A 114 5.75 1.16 -15.98
CA GLY A 114 5.07 0.18 -16.84
C GLY A 114 3.89 0.73 -17.64
N TRP A 115 3.77 2.05 -17.81
CA TRP A 115 2.73 2.66 -18.65
C TRP A 115 3.19 2.77 -20.09
N GLU A 116 2.33 2.42 -21.03
CA GLU A 116 2.61 2.54 -22.47
C GLU A 116 2.32 3.94 -23.02
N SER A 117 1.52 4.73 -22.29
CA SER A 117 1.09 6.07 -22.71
C SER A 117 1.07 7.04 -21.55
N LEU A 118 1.67 8.21 -21.77
CA LEU A 118 1.67 9.32 -20.81
C LEU A 118 0.25 9.84 -20.52
N GLY A 119 -0.64 9.82 -21.52
CA GLY A 119 -2.03 10.27 -21.35
C GLY A 119 -2.84 9.36 -20.42
N THR A 120 -2.67 8.04 -20.57
CA THR A 120 -3.33 7.06 -19.68
C THR A 120 -2.75 7.14 -18.28
N PHE A 121 -1.42 7.23 -18.15
CA PHE A 121 -0.75 7.46 -16.87
C PHE A 121 -1.31 8.69 -16.16
N GLY A 122 -1.34 9.85 -16.82
CA GLY A 122 -1.77 11.11 -16.20
C GLY A 122 -3.22 11.08 -15.73
N ARG A 123 -4.13 10.48 -16.50
CA ARG A 123 -5.54 10.28 -16.10
C ARG A 123 -5.63 9.38 -14.87
N THR A 124 -5.08 8.17 -14.94
CA THR A 124 -5.18 7.22 -13.83
C THR A 124 -4.45 7.70 -12.58
N PHE A 125 -3.33 8.40 -12.72
CA PHE A 125 -2.64 9.02 -11.59
C PHE A 125 -3.56 10.00 -10.86
N ARG A 126 -4.22 10.90 -11.59
CA ARG A 126 -5.17 11.85 -11.01
C ARG A 126 -6.39 11.17 -10.42
N ASP A 127 -6.92 10.14 -11.08
CA ASP A 127 -8.09 9.42 -10.58
C ASP A 127 -7.81 8.70 -9.25
N ILE A 128 -6.56 8.25 -9.04
CA ILE A 128 -6.15 7.53 -7.82
C ILE A 128 -5.67 8.49 -6.72
N THR A 129 -4.90 9.52 -7.07
CA THR A 129 -4.25 10.42 -6.11
C THR A 129 -5.02 11.73 -5.84
N GLY A 130 -5.94 12.10 -6.72
CA GLY A 130 -6.69 13.35 -6.68
C GLY A 130 -5.99 14.54 -7.34
N GLU A 131 -4.72 14.43 -7.72
CA GLU A 131 -3.91 15.53 -8.28
C GLU A 131 -3.06 15.07 -9.47
N SER A 132 -2.52 16.00 -10.25
CA SER A 132 -1.64 15.65 -11.38
C SER A 132 -0.23 15.24 -10.90
N PRO A 133 0.55 14.46 -11.69
CA PRO A 133 1.93 14.11 -11.34
C PRO A 133 2.81 15.33 -11.04
N SER A 134 2.65 16.42 -11.80
CA SER A 134 3.39 17.68 -11.59
C SER A 134 3.01 18.35 -10.27
N ALA A 135 1.72 18.41 -9.95
CA ALA A 135 1.22 18.97 -8.70
C ALA A 135 1.70 18.16 -7.49
N ASN A 136 1.65 16.82 -7.59
CA ASN A 136 2.15 15.92 -6.57
C ASN A 136 3.65 16.15 -6.28
N ARG A 137 4.47 16.32 -7.32
CA ARG A 137 5.89 16.63 -7.17
C ARG A 137 6.12 17.99 -6.52
N ALA A 138 5.39 19.02 -6.92
CA ALA A 138 5.50 20.34 -6.32
C ALA A 138 5.13 20.32 -4.82
N ARG A 139 4.02 19.66 -4.48
CA ARG A 139 3.58 19.46 -3.10
C ARG A 139 4.60 18.68 -2.26
N ALA A 140 5.16 17.61 -2.82
CA ALA A 140 6.20 16.81 -2.15
C ALA A 140 7.46 17.64 -1.87
N LYS A 141 7.90 18.46 -2.83
CA LYS A 141 9.04 19.37 -2.64
C LYS A 141 8.78 20.43 -1.58
N ALA A 142 7.60 21.06 -1.58
CA ALA A 142 7.21 22.04 -0.58
C ALA A 142 7.19 21.44 0.83
N ALA A 143 6.64 20.23 0.99
CA ALA A 143 6.65 19.51 2.27
C ALA A 143 8.07 19.19 2.76
N MET A 144 8.98 18.81 1.84
CA MET A 144 10.37 18.51 2.18
C MET A 144 11.15 19.78 2.57
N GLN A 145 10.87 20.92 1.95
CA GLN A 145 11.47 22.22 2.32
C GLN A 145 11.12 22.63 3.75
N GLY A 146 9.87 22.41 4.19
CA GLY A 146 9.48 22.67 5.58
C GLY A 146 10.17 21.74 6.61
N LEU A 147 10.58 20.53 6.19
CA LEU A 147 11.35 19.61 7.04
C LEU A 147 12.85 19.92 7.06
N ALA A 148 13.38 20.63 6.06
CA ALA A 148 14.79 21.02 5.99
C ALA A 148 15.18 22.06 7.05
N GLU A 149 14.19 22.75 7.64
CA GLU A 149 14.39 23.66 8.78
C GLU A 149 14.62 22.90 10.09
N VAL A 150 14.24 21.62 10.16
CA VAL A 150 14.41 20.78 11.34
C VAL A 150 15.77 20.06 11.27
N PRO A 151 16.66 20.23 12.27
CA PRO A 151 17.90 19.47 12.37
C PRO A 151 17.65 17.96 12.23
N GLY A 152 18.47 17.28 11.42
CA GLY A 152 18.29 15.85 11.13
C GLY A 152 18.25 14.94 12.36
N CYS A 153 18.84 15.37 13.48
CA CYS A 153 18.77 14.66 14.76
C CYS A 153 17.35 14.58 15.33
N ILE A 154 16.52 15.61 15.13
CA ILE A 154 15.14 15.68 15.63
C ILE A 154 14.20 14.82 14.77
N VAL A 155 14.38 14.87 13.45
CA VAL A 155 13.65 14.00 12.51
C VAL A 155 13.98 12.53 12.79
N ALA A 156 15.28 12.22 12.96
CA ALA A 156 15.71 10.87 13.33
C ALA A 156 15.14 10.41 14.68
N ALA A 157 15.10 11.28 15.69
CA ALA A 157 14.52 10.97 17.00
C ALA A 157 13.00 10.68 16.91
N SER A 158 12.28 11.46 16.10
CA SER A 158 10.83 11.30 15.91
C SER A 158 10.42 10.00 15.21
N HIS A 159 11.34 9.44 14.41
CA HIS A 159 11.11 8.18 13.69
C HIS A 159 11.73 6.96 14.37
N ARG A 160 12.40 7.11 15.52
CA ARG A 160 12.88 5.96 16.29
C ARG A 160 11.67 5.14 16.74
N PRO A 161 11.58 3.84 16.37
CA PRO A 161 10.52 3.00 16.88
C PRO A 161 10.62 2.94 18.41
N ASP A 162 9.50 3.13 19.09
CA ASP A 162 9.44 3.13 20.55
C ASP A 162 9.69 1.70 21.06
N LEU A 163 10.96 1.38 21.29
CA LEU A 163 11.45 0.06 21.66
C LEU A 163 11.20 -0.21 23.15
N THR A 164 9.93 -0.17 23.55
CA THR A 164 9.48 -0.58 24.89
C THR A 164 9.71 -2.07 25.18
N ILE A 165 9.96 -2.88 24.15
CA ILE A 165 10.11 -4.35 24.21
C ILE A 165 11.57 -4.79 23.96
N ALA A 166 12.51 -3.87 23.77
CA ALA A 166 13.92 -4.26 23.61
C ALA A 166 14.42 -4.93 24.90
N VAL A 167 14.98 -6.14 24.78
CA VAL A 167 15.61 -6.91 25.88
C VAL A 167 16.63 -6.07 26.65
N SER A 168 17.28 -5.11 25.99
CA SER A 168 18.22 -4.15 26.58
C SER A 168 17.57 -3.17 27.57
N GLU A 169 16.30 -2.80 27.37
CA GLU A 169 15.56 -1.92 28.28
C GLU A 169 15.07 -2.71 29.51
N LYS A 170 14.65 -3.96 29.31
CA LYS A 170 14.31 -4.90 30.40
C LYS A 170 15.51 -5.21 31.29
N ARG A 171 16.72 -5.33 30.71
CA ARG A 171 18.00 -5.48 31.44
C ARG A 171 18.39 -4.22 32.21
N ARG A 172 18.17 -3.02 31.64
CA ARG A 172 18.37 -1.75 32.38
C ARG A 172 17.40 -1.59 33.55
N GLN A 173 16.14 -1.97 33.39
CA GLN A 173 15.14 -1.92 34.47
C GLN A 173 15.41 -2.93 35.59
N THR A 174 15.88 -4.13 35.25
CA THR A 174 16.29 -5.14 36.25
C THR A 174 17.59 -4.76 36.96
N ALA A 175 18.54 -4.11 36.27
CA ALA A 175 19.77 -3.59 36.89
C ALA A 175 19.55 -2.31 37.72
N ALA A 176 18.55 -1.48 37.37
CA ALA A 176 18.31 -0.20 38.05
C ALA A 176 17.44 -0.30 39.31
N GLY A 177 16.77 -1.41 39.60
CA GLY A 177 16.00 -1.58 40.84
C GLY A 177 14.91 -0.51 41.11
N ILE A 178 14.47 0.24 40.10
CA ILE A 178 13.42 1.25 40.25
C ILE A 178 12.08 0.60 39.92
N LYS A 179 11.30 0.28 40.97
CA LYS A 179 9.85 0.09 40.86
C LYS A 179 9.25 1.34 40.19
N LYS A 180 8.63 1.19 39.02
CA LYS A 180 7.74 2.22 38.48
C LYS A 180 6.53 2.34 39.42
N PRO A 181 6.19 3.54 39.95
CA PRO A 181 5.00 3.68 40.79
C PRO A 181 3.77 3.38 39.94
N SER A 182 2.90 2.50 40.45
CA SER A 182 1.59 2.22 39.89
C SER A 182 0.75 3.50 39.89
N SER A 183 0.38 4.02 38.73
CA SER A 183 -0.68 5.03 38.66
C SER A 183 -2.02 4.33 38.90
N LYS A 184 -2.49 4.32 40.15
CA LYS A 184 -3.92 4.12 40.42
C LYS A 184 -4.66 5.31 39.80
N LYS A 185 -5.64 5.05 38.94
CA LYS A 185 -6.66 6.04 38.60
C LYS A 185 -7.69 6.00 39.72
N GLU A 186 -7.72 7.05 40.55
CA GLU A 186 -8.93 7.36 41.31
C GLU A 186 -9.95 7.97 40.32
N VAL A 187 -11.15 7.39 40.34
CA VAL A 187 -12.37 7.87 39.70
C VAL A 187 -13.01 8.87 40.67
N PRO A 188 -13.64 9.96 40.20
CA PRO A 188 -14.33 10.92 41.06
C PRO A 188 -15.48 10.30 41.86
#